data_AF-A0A453NMJ8-F1
#
_entry.id   AF-A0A453NMJ8-F1
#
_cell.length_a   1.000
_cell.length_b   1.000
_cell.length_c   1.000
_cell.angle_alpha   90.00
_cell.angle_beta   90.00
_cell.angle_gamma   90.00
#
_symmetry.space_group_name_H-M   'P 1'
#
loop_
_entity.id
_entity.type
_entity.pdbx_description
1 polymer ?
#
loop_
_entity_poly.entity_id
_entity_poly.type
_entity_poly.pdbx_seq_one_letter_code
_entity_poly.pdbx_strand_id
1 'polypeptide(L)'
;LVRSNSRRFIPSQADEEIHQLSYLQKHMANILTLLADSVEGEGDDSLVLTMETFEHLGFLVHFSEGTSLSQAATFFANSDPDMPAAPVSAAQVHDWILQNIVSSLEFYTEKSTAKEGSQQIASDLDVTMADANTSHPRNSTPTVANPAFHRNSTFVEGFSKTSVVKHASDVKGNSVKVLNCHDSVIYILAPVKYATVYGCSDTTVVLGAVGKVIKVEHCERVHIIAAAKRICIANCRECIFYLGVNHQPLIVGDNHKLHIAPFNTYYPRLGEHLTQVGVDPSTNKWDQPFVLGVVDLHDSLSHPAGVSDVQAESATCVDPDLFTNFLIPNWFEDEVQEPTKCNPFPLPEIYQASQSKKQAVLEDSKKTIRELQLDENRKKELASALHSQFKDWLYATGNIRQLYCLQGD
;
A
#
# COMPACT_ATOMS: atom_id res chain seq x y z
N LEU A 1 9.67 32.89 25.31
CA LEU A 1 9.47 32.46 23.91
C LEU A 1 9.18 30.97 23.91
N VAL A 2 7.92 30.61 24.16
CA VAL A 2 7.43 29.23 24.08
C VAL A 2 7.16 28.95 22.61
N ARG A 3 7.94 28.06 22.00
CA ARG A 3 7.71 27.59 20.63
C ARG A 3 6.51 26.67 20.64
N SER A 4 5.42 27.14 20.04
CA SER A 4 4.23 26.36 19.72
C SER A 4 4.62 25.20 18.82
N ASN A 5 4.53 23.97 19.33
CA ASN A 5 4.51 22.77 18.50
C ASN A 5 3.17 22.73 17.77
N SER A 6 3.09 23.33 16.59
CA SER A 6 2.02 23.05 15.65
C SER A 6 2.14 21.59 15.24
N ARG A 7 1.36 20.70 15.88
CA ARG A 7 1.07 19.37 15.31
C ARG A 7 0.57 19.65 13.89
N ARG A 8 1.31 19.22 12.87
CA ARG A 8 0.77 19.16 11.51
C ARG A 8 -0.49 18.32 11.61
N PHE A 9 -1.62 18.89 11.23
CA PHE A 9 -2.88 18.17 11.15
C PHE A 9 -2.69 17.12 10.06
N ILE A 10 -2.56 15.86 10.46
CA ILE A 10 -2.48 14.73 9.52
C ILE A 10 -3.93 14.48 9.10
N PRO A 11 -4.27 14.61 7.80
CA PRO A 11 -5.62 14.35 7.32
C PRO A 11 -6.03 12.92 7.70
N SER A 12 -7.21 12.76 8.28
CA SER A 12 -7.79 11.45 8.52
C SER A 12 -8.30 10.83 7.21
N GLN A 13 -8.55 9.52 7.20
CA GLN A 13 -9.20 8.85 6.07
C GLN A 13 -10.49 9.55 5.61
N ALA A 14 -11.28 10.05 6.57
CA ALA A 14 -12.50 10.80 6.25
C ALA A 14 -12.17 12.13 5.56
N ASP A 15 -11.11 12.82 5.98
CA ASP A 15 -10.69 14.08 5.37
C ASP A 15 -10.18 13.88 3.93
N GLU A 16 -9.48 12.77 3.65
CA GLU A 16 -9.03 12.42 2.31
C GLU A 16 -10.20 12.01 1.40
N GLU A 17 -11.15 11.20 1.90
CA GLU A 17 -12.36 10.82 1.16
C GLU A 17 -13.25 12.05 0.88
N ILE A 18 -13.39 12.97 1.84
CA ILE A 18 -14.06 14.26 1.65
C ILE A 18 -13.33 15.10 0.60
N HIS A 19 -11.99 15.12 0.62
CA HIS A 19 -11.20 15.86 -0.37
C HIS A 19 -11.36 15.29 -1.78
N GLN A 20 -11.32 13.96 -1.94
CA GLN A 20 -11.53 13.28 -3.22
C GLN A 20 -12.95 13.50 -3.75
N LEU A 21 -13.97 13.40 -2.90
CA LEU A 21 -15.36 13.69 -3.28
C LEU A 21 -15.55 15.16 -3.66
N SER A 22 -14.91 16.09 -2.95
CA SER A 22 -14.94 17.53 -3.27
C SER A 22 -14.26 17.83 -4.61
N TYR A 23 -13.15 17.14 -4.90
CA TYR A 23 -12.48 17.23 -6.20
C TYR A 23 -13.39 16.73 -7.33
N LEU A 24 -13.99 15.56 -7.16
CA LEU A 24 -14.95 15.01 -8.13
C LEU A 24 -16.14 15.94 -8.33
N GLN A 25 -16.73 16.48 -7.25
CA GLN A 25 -17.83 17.44 -7.30
C GLN A 25 -17.50 18.65 -8.18
N LYS A 26 -16.27 19.19 -8.07
CA LYS A 26 -15.83 20.36 -8.83
C LYS A 26 -15.54 20.07 -10.31
N HIS A 27 -15.09 18.86 -10.62
CA HIS A 27 -14.56 18.51 -11.94
C HIS A 27 -15.45 17.58 -12.76
N MET A 28 -16.62 17.16 -12.23
CA MET A 28 -17.48 16.18 -12.89
C MET A 28 -18.04 16.63 -14.23
N ALA A 29 -18.43 17.90 -14.38
CA ALA A 29 -18.87 18.45 -15.66
C ALA A 29 -17.82 18.23 -16.75
N ASN A 30 -16.56 18.58 -16.49
CA ASN A 30 -15.45 18.42 -17.45
C ASN A 30 -15.21 16.95 -17.80
N ILE A 31 -15.31 16.05 -16.81
CA ILE A 31 -15.11 14.61 -17.01
C ILE A 31 -16.23 14.04 -17.89
N LEU A 32 -17.47 14.47 -17.70
CA LEU A 32 -18.60 14.06 -18.54
C LEU A 32 -18.49 14.61 -19.95
N THR A 33 -18.01 15.85 -20.15
CA THR A 33 -17.75 16.40 -21.48
C THR A 33 -16.71 15.57 -22.25
N LEU A 34 -15.72 14.99 -21.57
CA LEU A 34 -14.71 14.12 -22.21
C LEU A 34 -15.25 12.73 -22.59
N LEU A 35 -16.34 12.29 -21.95
CA LEU A 35 -16.93 10.96 -22.14
C LEU A 35 -18.21 10.96 -22.98
N ALA A 36 -18.84 12.13 -23.15
CA ALA A 36 -20.08 12.27 -23.87
C ALA A 36 -19.86 12.39 -25.38
N ASP A 37 -20.75 11.77 -26.15
CA ASP A 37 -20.82 11.91 -27.59
C ASP A 37 -21.70 13.11 -27.95
N SER A 38 -21.28 13.89 -28.96
CA SER A 38 -22.08 15.00 -29.48
C SER A 38 -23.11 14.52 -30.50
N VAL A 39 -24.39 14.77 -30.25
CA VAL A 39 -25.47 14.56 -31.23
C VAL A 39 -25.66 15.84 -32.06
N GLU A 40 -26.14 15.72 -33.30
CA GLU A 40 -26.41 16.87 -34.18
C GLU A 40 -27.43 17.84 -33.52
N GLY A 41 -26.92 18.93 -32.95
CA GLY A 41 -27.65 20.02 -32.31
C GLY A 41 -26.67 21.03 -31.69
N GLU A 42 -26.94 22.34 -31.81
CA GLU A 42 -26.08 23.38 -31.21
C GLU A 42 -26.43 23.57 -29.72
N GLY A 43 -25.51 23.19 -28.82
CA GLY A 43 -25.59 23.51 -27.38
C GLY A 43 -25.05 22.40 -26.46
N ASP A 44 -24.84 22.73 -25.17
CA ASP A 44 -24.40 21.79 -24.11
C ASP A 44 -25.43 20.66 -23.85
N ASP A 45 -26.67 20.85 -24.33
CA ASP A 45 -27.76 19.87 -24.32
C ASP A 45 -27.63 18.78 -25.40
N SER A 46 -26.62 18.86 -26.28
CA SER A 46 -26.39 17.86 -27.34
C SER A 46 -25.50 16.69 -26.90
N LEU A 47 -24.94 16.76 -25.69
CA LEU A 47 -24.04 15.75 -25.13
C LEU A 47 -24.82 14.60 -24.50
N VAL A 48 -24.60 13.39 -24.99
CA VAL A 48 -25.22 12.17 -24.47
C VAL A 48 -24.18 11.13 -24.09
N LEU A 49 -24.47 10.32 -23.08
CA LEU A 49 -23.66 9.16 -22.70
C LEU A 49 -24.39 7.88 -23.09
N THR A 50 -23.63 6.94 -23.66
CA THR A 50 -24.07 5.56 -23.85
C THR A 50 -23.84 4.77 -22.56
N MET A 51 -24.46 3.61 -22.44
CA MET A 51 -24.23 2.70 -21.31
C MET A 51 -22.74 2.33 -21.19
N GLU A 52 -22.04 2.17 -22.31
CA GLU A 52 -20.62 1.84 -22.34
C GLU A 52 -19.75 3.01 -21.85
N THR A 53 -19.96 4.23 -22.35
CA THR A 53 -19.19 5.40 -21.88
C THR A 53 -19.49 5.75 -20.43
N PHE A 54 -20.72 5.49 -19.97
CA PHE A 54 -21.09 5.63 -18.56
C PHE A 54 -20.32 4.67 -17.65
N GLU A 55 -20.16 3.39 -18.01
CA GLU A 55 -19.40 2.42 -17.20
C GLU A 55 -17.92 2.82 -16.99
N HIS A 56 -17.34 3.65 -17.86
CA HIS A 56 -15.98 4.18 -17.68
C HIS A 56 -15.88 5.10 -16.44
N LEU A 57 -16.97 5.69 -15.99
CA LEU A 57 -17.00 6.43 -14.72
C LEU A 57 -16.78 5.50 -13.52
N GLY A 58 -16.95 4.18 -13.69
CA GLY A 58 -16.60 3.16 -12.70
C GLY A 58 -15.11 3.14 -12.30
N PHE A 59 -14.22 3.76 -13.08
CA PHE A 59 -12.83 4.01 -12.68
C PHE A 59 -12.69 5.10 -11.62
N LEU A 60 -13.63 6.06 -11.59
CA LEU A 60 -13.59 7.24 -10.72
C LEU A 60 -14.56 7.12 -9.54
N VAL A 61 -15.70 6.47 -9.75
CA VAL A 61 -16.78 6.35 -8.76
C VAL A 61 -17.20 4.90 -8.63
N HIS A 62 -17.28 4.39 -7.40
CA HIS A 62 -17.66 3.01 -7.13
C HIS A 62 -18.97 2.96 -6.32
N PHE A 63 -19.95 2.22 -6.82
CA PHE A 63 -21.25 2.00 -6.18
C PHE A 63 -21.44 0.52 -5.88
N SER A 64 -21.44 0.17 -4.58
CA SER A 64 -21.77 -1.17 -4.04
C SER A 64 -21.01 -2.38 -4.63
N GLU A 65 -20.82 -3.43 -3.82
CA GLU A 65 -20.13 -4.62 -4.29
C GLU A 65 -20.98 -5.41 -5.31
N GLY A 66 -20.52 -5.47 -6.56
CA GLY A 66 -21.03 -6.38 -7.60
C GLY A 66 -22.13 -5.83 -8.50
N THR A 67 -22.59 -4.61 -8.26
CA THR A 67 -23.51 -3.89 -9.18
C THR A 67 -22.71 -3.05 -10.16
N SER A 68 -22.94 -3.22 -11.46
CA SER A 68 -22.37 -2.31 -12.47
C SER A 68 -22.96 -0.90 -12.29
N LEU A 69 -22.25 0.13 -12.74
CA LEU A 69 -22.71 1.51 -12.57
C LEU A 69 -24.08 1.72 -13.22
N SER A 70 -24.30 1.10 -14.37
CA SER A 70 -25.56 1.07 -15.11
C SER A 70 -26.71 0.40 -14.36
N GLN A 71 -26.44 -0.45 -13.36
CA GLN A 71 -27.46 -1.10 -12.53
C GLN A 71 -27.82 -0.24 -11.31
N ALA A 72 -26.88 0.58 -10.84
CA ALA A 72 -27.14 1.57 -9.78
C ALA A 72 -27.96 2.76 -10.30
N ALA A 73 -27.78 3.10 -11.59
CA ALA A 73 -28.56 4.10 -12.30
C ALA A 73 -29.86 3.53 -12.87
N THR A 74 -31.00 4.16 -12.57
CA THR A 74 -32.30 3.74 -13.12
C THR A 74 -32.56 4.25 -14.54
N PHE A 75 -31.73 5.16 -15.06
CA PHE A 75 -31.96 5.82 -16.35
C PHE A 75 -31.61 4.98 -17.59
N PHE A 76 -30.85 3.89 -17.45
CA PHE A 76 -30.59 2.94 -18.54
C PHE A 76 -31.49 1.69 -18.50
N ALA A 77 -32.42 1.61 -17.53
CA ALA A 77 -33.32 0.48 -17.38
C ALA A 77 -34.42 0.52 -18.45
N ASN A 78 -34.22 -0.19 -19.55
CA ASN A 78 -35.26 -0.41 -20.56
C ASN A 78 -36.35 -1.35 -20.03
N SER A 79 -37.61 -1.04 -20.35
CA SER A 79 -38.74 -1.94 -20.06
C SER A 79 -38.80 -3.17 -20.98
N ASP A 80 -38.05 -3.14 -22.09
CA ASP A 80 -37.96 -4.19 -23.11
C ASP A 80 -36.51 -4.71 -23.20
N PRO A 81 -36.25 -6.01 -22.89
CA PRO A 81 -34.91 -6.59 -22.89
C PRO A 81 -34.28 -6.76 -24.28
N ASP A 82 -35.06 -6.66 -25.37
CA ASP A 82 -34.57 -6.82 -26.75
C ASP A 82 -34.16 -5.49 -27.42
N MET A 83 -34.34 -4.35 -26.74
CA MET A 83 -34.02 -3.02 -27.27
C MET A 83 -32.74 -2.44 -26.61
N PRO A 84 -31.78 -1.88 -27.37
CA PRO A 84 -30.57 -1.29 -26.80
C PRO A 84 -30.90 -0.08 -25.92
N ALA A 85 -30.14 0.11 -24.84
CA ALA A 85 -30.31 1.24 -23.93
C ALA A 85 -30.16 2.57 -24.68
N ALA A 86 -31.17 3.45 -24.57
CA ALA A 86 -31.11 4.75 -25.20
C ALA A 86 -30.00 5.61 -24.57
N PRO A 87 -29.26 6.41 -25.36
CA PRO A 87 -28.31 7.39 -24.82
C PRO A 87 -29.00 8.37 -23.88
N VAL A 88 -28.36 8.71 -22.78
CA VAL A 88 -28.91 9.59 -21.73
C VAL A 88 -28.18 10.92 -21.74
N SER A 89 -28.89 12.03 -21.51
CA SER A 89 -28.29 13.36 -21.52
C SER A 89 -27.19 13.50 -20.45
N ALA A 90 -26.08 14.15 -20.81
CA ALA A 90 -24.97 14.40 -19.89
C ALA A 90 -25.40 15.23 -18.66
N ALA A 91 -26.35 16.15 -18.83
CA ALA A 91 -26.94 16.92 -17.74
C ALA A 91 -27.65 16.03 -16.71
N GLN A 92 -28.45 15.05 -17.16
CA GLN A 92 -29.13 14.12 -16.26
C GLN A 92 -28.14 13.21 -15.52
N VAL A 93 -27.08 12.76 -16.18
CA VAL A 93 -26.01 11.98 -15.54
C VAL A 93 -25.25 12.82 -14.52
N HIS A 94 -24.93 14.07 -14.86
CA HIS A 94 -24.25 15.02 -13.99
C HIS A 94 -25.03 15.25 -12.69
N ASP A 95 -26.33 15.56 -12.79
CA ASP A 95 -27.18 15.81 -11.62
C ASP A 95 -27.29 14.58 -10.72
N TRP A 96 -27.43 13.39 -11.32
CA TRP A 96 -27.48 12.14 -10.56
C TRP A 96 -26.17 11.87 -9.81
N ILE A 97 -25.00 12.03 -10.45
CA ILE A 97 -23.71 11.83 -9.79
C ILE A 97 -23.50 12.86 -8.68
N LEU A 98 -23.81 14.13 -8.93
CA LEU A 98 -23.70 15.18 -7.91
C LEU A 98 -24.57 14.88 -6.69
N GLN A 99 -25.80 14.42 -6.89
CA GLN A 99 -26.68 14.05 -5.78
C GLN A 99 -26.05 12.94 -4.91
N ASN A 100 -25.45 11.92 -5.54
CA ASN A 100 -24.77 10.84 -4.81
C ASN A 100 -23.51 11.31 -4.08
N ILE A 101 -22.73 12.22 -4.69
CA ILE A 101 -21.56 12.83 -4.05
C ILE A 101 -21.98 13.66 -2.83
N VAL A 102 -23.03 14.47 -2.95
CA VAL A 102 -23.58 15.28 -1.84
C VAL A 102 -24.08 14.40 -0.71
N SER A 103 -24.87 13.36 -1.00
CA SER A 103 -25.33 12.41 0.03
C SER A 103 -24.17 11.67 0.72
N SER A 104 -23.10 11.38 0.00
CA SER A 104 -21.89 10.78 0.58
C SER A 104 -21.16 11.77 1.49
N LEU A 105 -20.97 13.02 1.04
CA LEU A 105 -20.35 14.09 1.84
C LEU A 105 -21.12 14.38 3.13
N GLU A 106 -22.45 14.40 3.08
CA GLU A 106 -23.33 14.55 4.25
C GLU A 106 -23.11 13.40 5.25
N PHE A 107 -23.07 12.16 4.76
CA PHE A 107 -22.80 10.98 5.59
C PHE A 107 -21.44 11.02 6.30
N TYR A 108 -20.39 11.48 5.62
CA TYR A 108 -19.06 11.64 6.24
C TYR A 108 -19.03 12.77 7.28
N THR A 109 -19.77 13.85 7.04
CA THR A 109 -19.89 14.99 7.95
C THR A 109 -20.65 14.61 9.24
N GLU A 110 -21.72 13.82 9.12
CA GLU A 110 -22.48 13.29 10.27
C GLU A 110 -21.66 12.32 11.13
N LYS A 111 -20.83 11.46 10.50
CA LYS A 111 -19.92 10.56 11.23
C LYS A 111 -18.79 11.29 11.97
N SER A 112 -18.31 12.41 11.43
CA SER A 112 -17.27 13.22 12.06
C SER A 112 -17.79 13.91 13.33
N THR A 113 -18.97 14.51 13.27
CA THR A 113 -19.60 15.22 14.40
C THR A 113 -20.05 14.28 15.53
N ALA A 114 -20.47 13.04 15.23
CA ALA A 114 -20.80 12.03 16.23
C ALA A 114 -19.59 11.60 17.11
N LYS A 115 -18.36 11.70 16.58
CA LYS A 115 -17.12 11.41 17.33
C LYS A 115 -16.69 12.56 18.24
N GLU A 116 -17.02 13.81 17.92
CA GLU A 116 -16.75 14.96 18.81
C GLU A 116 -17.74 15.04 19.97
N GLY A 117 -19.02 14.71 19.74
CA GLY A 117 -20.05 14.71 20.79
C GLY A 117 -19.85 13.68 21.92
N SER A 118 -19.03 12.65 21.69
CA SER A 118 -18.73 11.60 22.67
C SER A 118 -17.40 11.78 23.41
N GLN A 119 -16.62 12.84 23.11
CA GLN A 119 -15.39 13.18 23.83
C GLN A 119 -15.52 14.36 24.81
N GLN A 120 -16.64 15.08 24.84
CA GLN A 120 -16.85 16.23 25.73
C GLN A 120 -17.68 15.96 27.00
N ILE A 121 -18.16 14.73 27.23
CA ILE A 121 -18.95 14.39 28.45
C ILE A 121 -18.15 13.52 29.44
N ALA A 122 -16.92 13.11 29.11
CA ALA A 122 -16.11 12.22 29.96
C ALA A 122 -15.08 12.95 30.85
N SER A 123 -15.41 14.16 31.35
CA SER A 123 -14.61 14.85 32.37
C SER A 123 -15.51 15.58 33.37
N ASP A 124 -16.33 14.82 34.08
CA ASP A 124 -16.74 15.06 35.48
C ASP A 124 -17.95 14.17 35.78
N LEU A 125 -17.74 13.04 36.47
CA LEU A 125 -18.59 12.69 37.60
C LEU A 125 -17.96 11.57 38.44
N ASP A 126 -18.04 11.81 39.75
CA ASP A 126 -17.50 11.08 40.88
C ASP A 126 -18.13 9.68 41.07
N VAL A 127 -17.39 8.86 41.82
CA VAL A 127 -17.68 7.46 42.21
C VAL A 127 -18.99 7.33 42.99
N THR A 128 -19.84 6.34 42.67
CA THR A 128 -20.56 5.49 43.66
C THR A 128 -21.11 4.18 43.04
N MET A 129 -21.17 3.15 43.89
CA MET A 129 -21.48 1.75 43.64
C MET A 129 -22.99 1.43 43.68
N ALA A 130 -23.42 0.35 43.00
CA ALA A 130 -24.37 -0.71 43.44
C ALA A 130 -25.35 -1.22 42.35
N ASP A 131 -25.77 -2.47 42.58
CA ASP A 131 -26.38 -3.48 41.71
C ASP A 131 -27.83 -3.27 41.17
N ALA A 132 -28.12 -4.09 40.15
CA ALA A 132 -29.34 -4.87 39.87
C ALA A 132 -30.54 -4.30 39.07
N ASN A 133 -30.93 -5.14 38.10
CA ASN A 133 -32.27 -5.51 37.61
C ASN A 133 -32.99 -4.72 36.49
N THR A 134 -33.04 -5.39 35.32
CA THR A 134 -34.20 -5.71 34.46
C THR A 134 -35.28 -4.63 34.19
N SER A 135 -35.47 -4.25 32.91
CA SER A 135 -36.73 -4.49 32.15
C SER A 135 -36.73 -3.89 30.73
N HIS A 136 -37.13 -4.76 29.78
CA HIS A 136 -37.80 -4.60 28.48
C HIS A 136 -37.32 -3.62 27.36
N PRO A 137 -37.32 -4.11 26.09
CA PRO A 137 -36.98 -3.33 24.90
C PRO A 137 -38.23 -2.61 24.34
N ARG A 138 -38.07 -1.38 23.85
CA ARG A 138 -39.05 -0.75 22.96
C ARG A 138 -38.60 -0.88 21.51
N ASN A 139 -39.38 -1.65 20.77
CA ASN A 139 -39.39 -1.70 19.31
C ASN A 139 -39.47 -0.29 18.70
N SER A 140 -38.51 0.01 17.84
CA SER A 140 -38.71 0.87 16.67
C SER A 140 -38.25 0.10 15.45
N THR A 141 -39.09 0.15 14.41
CA THR A 141 -39.11 -0.65 13.18
C THR A 141 -37.86 -0.51 12.30
N PRO A 142 -37.60 -1.48 11.41
CA PRO A 142 -36.33 -1.64 10.73
C PRO A 142 -36.28 -0.75 9.48
N THR A 143 -35.52 0.33 9.52
CA THR A 143 -34.86 0.81 8.30
C THR A 143 -33.66 -0.10 8.09
N VAL A 144 -33.70 -0.89 7.01
CA VAL A 144 -32.62 -1.74 6.53
C VAL A 144 -31.44 -0.85 6.14
N ALA A 145 -30.67 -0.40 7.13
CA ALA A 145 -29.35 0.16 6.94
C ALA A 145 -28.39 -1.04 6.97
N ASN A 146 -28.10 -1.59 5.79
CA ASN A 146 -27.04 -2.58 5.60
C ASN A 146 -25.71 -2.01 6.14
N PRO A 147 -25.08 -2.58 7.19
CA PRO A 147 -23.77 -2.14 7.65
C PRO A 147 -22.61 -2.82 6.91
N ALA A 148 -22.84 -3.36 5.69
CA ALA A 148 -21.89 -4.22 4.99
C ALA A 148 -21.04 -3.52 3.91
N PHE A 149 -21.23 -2.23 3.63
CA PHE A 149 -20.70 -1.58 2.42
C PHE A 149 -19.26 -1.05 2.47
N HIS A 150 -18.49 -1.34 3.51
CA HIS A 150 -17.11 -0.83 3.60
C HIS A 150 -16.18 -1.85 4.26
N ARG A 151 -15.58 -2.81 3.52
CA ARG A 151 -14.34 -3.49 3.95
C ARG A 151 -13.71 -4.46 2.92
N ASN A 152 -13.64 -4.09 1.64
CA ASN A 152 -12.87 -4.86 0.65
C ASN A 152 -11.35 -4.55 0.62
N SER A 153 -10.89 -3.69 1.54
CA SER A 153 -9.49 -3.33 1.71
C SER A 153 -9.10 -3.39 3.19
N THR A 154 -7.92 -3.93 3.45
CA THR A 154 -7.26 -3.87 4.77
C THR A 154 -6.33 -2.68 4.80
N PHE A 155 -6.38 -1.90 5.88
CA PHE A 155 -5.58 -0.69 6.03
C PHE A 155 -4.53 -0.89 7.13
N VAL A 156 -3.31 -0.46 6.85
CA VAL A 156 -2.20 -0.38 7.79
C VAL A 156 -1.71 1.06 7.73
N GLU A 157 -2.22 1.90 8.62
CA GLU A 157 -2.04 3.35 8.54
C GLU A 157 -1.45 3.94 9.82
N GLY A 158 -0.56 4.93 9.66
CA GLY A 158 -0.12 5.79 10.75
C GLY A 158 0.79 5.13 11.77
N PHE A 159 1.37 3.96 11.44
CA PHE A 159 2.34 3.31 12.30
C PHE A 159 3.65 4.08 12.35
N SER A 160 4.19 4.24 13.56
CA SER A 160 5.37 5.04 13.86
C SER A 160 6.28 4.31 14.80
N LYS A 161 7.56 4.11 14.43
CA LYS A 161 8.58 3.49 15.30
C LYS A 161 8.16 2.11 15.84
N THR A 162 7.31 1.40 15.10
CA THR A 162 6.77 0.11 15.49
C THR A 162 6.91 -0.88 14.34
N SER A 163 6.73 -2.15 14.67
CA SER A 163 6.75 -3.22 13.68
C SER A 163 5.41 -3.95 13.71
N VAL A 164 4.84 -4.19 12.53
CA VAL A 164 3.46 -4.70 12.36
C VAL A 164 3.49 -5.93 11.46
N VAL A 165 2.77 -6.97 11.85
CA VAL A 165 2.61 -8.19 11.07
C VAL A 165 1.13 -8.41 10.77
N LYS A 166 0.83 -8.76 9.53
CA LYS A 166 -0.49 -9.16 9.05
C LYS A 166 -0.36 -10.47 8.28
N HIS A 167 -0.99 -11.52 8.79
CA HIS A 167 -1.12 -12.80 8.12
C HIS A 167 -2.35 -12.82 7.20
N ALA A 168 -2.50 -13.90 6.42
CA ALA A 168 -3.65 -14.09 5.53
C ALA A 168 -5.01 -13.98 6.26
N SER A 169 -5.09 -14.42 7.52
CA SER A 169 -6.28 -14.30 8.37
C SER A 169 -6.64 -12.87 8.75
N ASP A 170 -5.64 -11.97 8.79
CA ASP A 170 -5.81 -10.58 9.21
C ASP A 170 -6.25 -9.67 8.06
N VAL A 171 -6.06 -10.13 6.82
CA VAL A 171 -6.39 -9.37 5.62
C VAL A 171 -7.82 -9.67 5.19
N LYS A 172 -8.67 -8.66 5.32
CA LYS A 172 -10.04 -8.64 4.81
C LYS A 172 -10.05 -8.12 3.38
N GLY A 173 -10.78 -8.83 2.52
CA GLY A 173 -10.96 -8.46 1.11
C GLY A 173 -9.78 -8.84 0.23
N ASN A 174 -9.66 -8.14 -0.90
CA ASN A 174 -8.68 -8.46 -1.96
C ASN A 174 -7.55 -7.43 -2.06
N SER A 175 -7.54 -6.40 -1.21
CA SER A 175 -6.59 -5.30 -1.31
C SER A 175 -6.04 -4.87 0.04
N VAL A 176 -4.80 -4.39 0.04
CA VAL A 176 -4.14 -3.83 1.22
C VAL A 176 -3.62 -2.43 0.90
N LYS A 177 -3.81 -1.49 1.83
CA LYS A 177 -3.26 -0.14 1.76
C LYS A 177 -2.38 0.12 2.98
N VAL A 178 -1.10 0.38 2.74
CA VAL A 178 -0.12 0.80 3.74
C VAL A 178 0.09 2.30 3.58
N LEU A 179 -0.37 3.10 4.55
CA LEU A 179 -0.48 4.55 4.41
C LEU A 179 0.26 5.27 5.54
N ASN A 180 0.98 6.35 5.23
CA ASN A 180 1.47 7.31 6.22
C ASN A 180 2.32 6.69 7.36
N CYS A 181 2.99 5.58 7.09
CA CYS A 181 3.80 4.86 8.07
C CYS A 181 5.24 5.35 8.05
N HIS A 182 5.82 5.56 9.23
CA HIS A 182 7.14 6.16 9.37
C HIS A 182 8.01 5.43 10.39
N ASP A 183 9.31 5.35 10.14
CA ASP A 183 10.26 4.70 11.05
C ASP A 183 9.87 3.25 11.42
N SER A 184 9.18 2.51 10.54
CA SER A 184 8.48 1.27 10.91
C SER A 184 8.92 0.07 10.07
N VAL A 185 8.55 -1.14 10.51
CA VAL A 185 8.72 -2.36 9.71
C VAL A 185 7.39 -3.07 9.57
N ILE A 186 6.89 -3.19 8.35
CA ILE A 186 5.54 -3.66 8.07
C ILE A 186 5.61 -4.94 7.26
N TYR A 187 5.00 -6.01 7.76
CA TYR A 187 4.95 -7.31 7.13
C TYR A 187 3.51 -7.65 6.78
N ILE A 188 3.19 -7.70 5.48
CA ILE A 188 1.90 -8.16 4.96
C ILE A 188 2.12 -9.52 4.30
N LEU A 189 2.08 -10.58 5.11
CA LEU A 189 2.39 -11.95 4.68
C LEU A 189 1.11 -12.69 4.25
N ALA A 190 0.43 -12.13 3.24
CA ALA A 190 -0.88 -12.59 2.77
C ALA A 190 -0.96 -12.56 1.24
N PRO A 191 -1.79 -13.43 0.62
CA PRO A 191 -2.11 -13.35 -0.80
C PRO A 191 -3.16 -12.26 -1.03
N VAL A 192 -2.85 -11.26 -1.84
CA VAL A 192 -3.78 -10.16 -2.17
C VAL A 192 -3.83 -9.90 -3.67
N LYS A 193 -4.90 -9.27 -4.18
CA LYS A 193 -4.97 -8.87 -5.59
C LYS A 193 -4.25 -7.55 -5.83
N TYR A 194 -4.40 -6.60 -4.91
CA TYR A 194 -3.85 -5.25 -5.04
C TYR A 194 -3.16 -4.82 -3.74
N ALA A 195 -2.05 -4.11 -3.86
CA ALA A 195 -1.43 -3.44 -2.73
C ALA A 195 -1.09 -1.99 -3.07
N THR A 196 -1.27 -1.09 -2.12
CA THR A 196 -0.86 0.32 -2.24
C THR A 196 0.01 0.68 -1.06
N VAL A 197 1.16 1.30 -1.32
CA VAL A 197 2.03 1.89 -0.31
C VAL A 197 2.13 3.37 -0.60
N TYR A 198 1.68 4.21 0.32
CA TYR A 198 1.56 5.64 0.10
C TYR A 198 2.09 6.43 1.29
N GLY A 199 2.85 7.50 1.03
CA GLY A 199 3.23 8.47 2.06
C GLY A 199 4.11 7.89 3.18
N CYS A 200 4.83 6.81 2.92
CA CYS A 200 5.65 6.14 3.93
C CYS A 200 7.09 6.69 3.93
N SER A 201 7.72 6.77 5.10
CA SER A 201 9.11 7.27 5.23
C SER A 201 9.97 6.41 6.16
N ASP A 202 11.25 6.22 5.86
CA ASP A 202 12.19 5.50 6.73
C ASP A 202 11.65 4.11 7.19
N THR A 203 10.93 3.43 6.28
CA THR A 203 10.12 2.26 6.59
C THR A 203 10.53 1.10 5.69
N THR A 204 10.53 -0.12 6.24
CA THR A 204 10.65 -1.35 5.44
C THR A 204 9.28 -2.00 5.32
N VAL A 205 8.80 -2.20 4.09
CA VAL A 205 7.51 -2.83 3.81
C VAL A 205 7.74 -4.13 3.05
N VAL A 206 7.40 -5.24 3.68
CA VAL A 206 7.41 -6.58 3.10
C VAL A 206 5.99 -6.92 2.69
N LEU A 207 5.78 -7.07 1.39
CA LEU A 207 4.51 -7.53 0.82
C LEU A 207 4.68 -8.98 0.35
N GLY A 208 3.74 -9.83 0.72
CA GLY A 208 3.62 -11.20 0.21
C GLY A 208 3.24 -11.22 -1.27
N ALA A 209 2.51 -12.25 -1.69
CA ALA A 209 2.14 -12.42 -3.09
C ALA A 209 1.00 -11.47 -3.51
N VAL A 210 1.24 -10.63 -4.52
CA VAL A 210 0.25 -9.68 -5.08
C VAL A 210 -0.13 -10.03 -6.52
N GLY A 211 -1.36 -10.50 -6.73
CA GLY A 211 -1.81 -11.10 -7.99
C GLY A 211 -2.01 -10.16 -9.16
N LYS A 212 -2.17 -8.85 -8.94
CA LYS A 212 -2.40 -7.88 -10.02
C LYS A 212 -1.37 -6.75 -10.02
N VAL A 213 -1.53 -5.78 -9.14
CA VAL A 213 -0.74 -4.54 -9.17
C VAL A 213 -0.34 -4.11 -7.76
N ILE A 214 0.92 -3.74 -7.60
CA ILE A 214 1.42 -2.94 -6.49
C ILE A 214 1.57 -1.49 -6.96
N LYS A 215 1.07 -0.54 -6.17
CA LYS A 215 1.25 0.89 -6.40
C LYS A 215 2.05 1.48 -5.25
N VAL A 216 3.19 2.11 -5.53
CA VAL A 216 4.02 2.76 -4.52
C VAL A 216 4.14 4.23 -4.87
N GLU A 217 3.68 5.11 -3.98
CA GLU A 217 3.60 6.55 -4.24
C GLU A 217 4.06 7.39 -3.06
N HIS A 218 4.70 8.53 -3.34
CA HIS A 218 5.06 9.54 -2.33
C HIS A 218 5.84 8.95 -1.14
N CYS A 219 6.75 8.02 -1.41
CA CYS A 219 7.55 7.35 -0.38
C CYS A 219 9.00 7.85 -0.37
N GLU A 220 9.60 7.97 0.81
CA GLU A 220 10.96 8.48 0.99
C GLU A 220 11.81 7.56 1.89
N ARG A 221 13.00 7.16 1.43
CA ARG A 221 13.88 6.22 2.17
C ARG A 221 13.14 4.95 2.61
N VAL A 222 12.33 4.39 1.71
CA VAL A 222 11.54 3.17 1.96
C VAL A 222 12.18 1.98 1.26
N HIS A 223 12.24 0.85 1.97
CA HIS A 223 12.60 -0.44 1.39
C HIS A 223 11.32 -1.24 1.10
N ILE A 224 11.03 -1.49 -0.17
CA ILE A 224 9.90 -2.33 -0.59
C ILE A 224 10.42 -3.69 -1.00
N ILE A 225 9.92 -4.76 -0.37
CA ILE A 225 10.22 -6.13 -0.74
C ILE A 225 8.91 -6.79 -1.15
N ALA A 226 8.75 -7.12 -2.42
CA ALA A 226 7.45 -7.58 -2.91
C ALA A 226 7.52 -8.51 -4.12
N ALA A 227 6.57 -9.45 -4.17
CA ALA A 227 6.34 -10.35 -5.30
C ALA A 227 4.99 -10.07 -5.94
N ALA A 228 4.95 -9.74 -7.23
CA ALA A 228 3.72 -9.32 -7.90
C ALA A 228 3.68 -9.59 -9.41
N LYS A 229 2.51 -9.47 -10.05
CA LYS A 229 2.47 -9.45 -11.52
C LYS A 229 3.04 -8.16 -12.10
N ARG A 230 2.69 -7.03 -11.51
CA ARG A 230 3.05 -5.67 -11.97
C ARG A 230 3.28 -4.76 -10.78
N ILE A 231 4.15 -3.77 -10.95
CA ILE A 231 4.37 -2.70 -10.00
C ILE A 231 4.42 -1.35 -10.72
N CYS A 232 3.80 -0.34 -10.12
CA CYS A 232 3.89 1.06 -10.52
C CYS A 232 4.51 1.85 -9.37
N ILE A 233 5.56 2.61 -9.67
CA ILE A 233 6.32 3.42 -8.74
C ILE A 233 6.19 4.87 -9.20
N ALA A 234 5.77 5.76 -8.31
CA ALA A 234 5.71 7.17 -8.63
C ALA A 234 6.09 8.07 -7.45
N ASN A 235 6.67 9.23 -7.75
CA ASN A 235 6.97 10.26 -6.76
C ASN A 235 7.77 9.74 -5.55
N CYS A 236 8.72 8.82 -5.77
CA CYS A 236 9.49 8.17 -4.72
C CYS A 236 10.94 8.68 -4.68
N ARG A 237 11.52 8.79 -3.48
CA ARG A 237 12.88 9.31 -3.27
C ARG A 237 13.72 8.40 -2.39
N GLU A 238 14.93 8.09 -2.85
CA GLU A 238 15.93 7.30 -2.09
C GLU A 238 15.37 5.94 -1.62
N CYS A 239 14.45 5.36 -2.41
CA CYS A 239 13.82 4.07 -2.11
C CYS A 239 14.57 2.91 -2.77
N ILE A 240 14.49 1.73 -2.16
CA ILE A 240 15.05 0.48 -2.68
C ILE A 240 13.91 -0.53 -2.88
N PHE A 241 13.83 -1.11 -4.07
CA PHE A 241 12.79 -2.08 -4.46
C PHE A 241 13.41 -3.45 -4.72
N TYR A 242 13.11 -4.44 -3.88
CA TYR A 242 13.46 -5.85 -4.06
C TYR A 242 12.27 -6.58 -4.69
N LEU A 243 12.36 -6.87 -5.99
CA LEU A 243 11.19 -7.21 -6.80
C LEU A 243 11.25 -8.63 -7.37
N GLY A 244 10.13 -9.34 -7.24
CA GLY A 244 9.82 -10.55 -7.99
C GLY A 244 8.61 -10.28 -8.87
N VAL A 245 8.83 -9.77 -10.08
CA VAL A 245 7.74 -9.26 -10.94
C VAL A 245 7.68 -9.93 -12.31
N ASN A 246 6.49 -10.35 -12.74
CA ASN A 246 6.33 -10.99 -14.05
C ASN A 246 6.40 -10.02 -15.23
N HIS A 247 6.08 -8.75 -15.01
CA HIS A 247 6.15 -7.67 -16.00
C HIS A 247 7.14 -6.61 -15.54
N GLN A 248 7.67 -5.85 -16.51
CA GLN A 248 8.54 -4.71 -16.26
C GLN A 248 7.94 -3.73 -15.23
N PRO A 249 8.71 -3.26 -14.23
CA PRO A 249 8.31 -2.17 -13.36
C PRO A 249 7.98 -0.90 -14.15
N LEU A 250 6.88 -0.24 -13.83
CA LEU A 250 6.53 1.07 -14.39
C LEU A 250 6.96 2.16 -13.41
N ILE A 251 7.78 3.12 -13.87
CA ILE A 251 8.24 4.26 -13.08
C ILE A 251 7.65 5.54 -13.70
N VAL A 252 6.90 6.33 -12.92
CA VAL A 252 6.16 7.50 -13.41
C VAL A 252 6.40 8.70 -12.48
N GLY A 253 6.39 9.91 -13.01
CA GLY A 253 6.50 11.13 -12.21
C GLY A 253 7.92 11.40 -11.70
N ASP A 254 8.04 12.19 -10.63
CA ASP A 254 9.31 12.70 -10.13
C ASP A 254 9.96 11.72 -9.14
N ASN A 255 10.89 10.92 -9.64
CA ASN A 255 11.58 9.92 -8.82
C ASN A 255 13.07 10.26 -8.74
N HIS A 256 13.67 10.07 -7.56
CA HIS A 256 15.06 10.42 -7.33
C HIS A 256 15.80 9.32 -6.58
N LYS A 257 17.00 8.94 -7.07
CA LYS A 257 17.87 7.93 -6.43
C LYS A 257 17.17 6.61 -6.11
N LEU A 258 16.37 6.10 -7.05
CA LEU A 258 15.73 4.79 -6.90
C LEU A 258 16.73 3.68 -7.17
N HIS A 259 16.67 2.63 -6.35
CA HIS A 259 17.41 1.41 -6.58
C HIS A 259 16.47 0.22 -6.75
N ILE A 260 16.80 -0.71 -7.64
CA ILE A 260 16.06 -1.96 -7.83
C ILE A 260 17.02 -3.15 -7.68
N ALA A 261 16.52 -4.22 -7.09
CA ALA A 261 17.21 -5.48 -6.88
C ALA A 261 16.26 -6.66 -7.13
N PRO A 262 16.79 -7.86 -7.40
CA PRO A 262 15.96 -9.06 -7.42
C PRO A 262 15.33 -9.30 -6.03
N PHE A 263 14.16 -9.92 -6.01
CA PHE A 263 13.51 -10.37 -4.78
C PHE A 263 14.49 -11.17 -3.91
N ASN A 264 14.53 -10.89 -2.61
CA ASN A 264 15.60 -11.35 -1.71
C ASN A 264 15.09 -12.02 -0.44
N THR A 265 13.84 -12.46 -0.39
CA THR A 265 13.24 -13.04 0.81
C THR A 265 12.35 -14.23 0.49
N TYR A 266 11.87 -14.92 1.53
CA TYR A 266 10.80 -15.89 1.47
C TYR A 266 10.20 -16.09 2.87
N TYR A 267 8.96 -16.57 2.92
CA TYR A 267 8.33 -17.07 4.13
C TYR A 267 7.64 -18.41 3.83
N PRO A 268 7.37 -19.26 4.84
CA PRO A 268 6.90 -20.63 4.63
C PRO A 268 5.71 -20.78 3.66
N ARG A 269 4.68 -19.92 3.75
CA ARG A 269 3.50 -19.95 2.88
C ARG A 269 3.65 -19.22 1.53
N LEU A 270 4.84 -18.71 1.18
CA LEU A 270 5.00 -17.87 -0.01
C LEU A 270 4.67 -18.60 -1.32
N GLY A 271 5.14 -19.84 -1.51
CA GLY A 271 4.88 -20.63 -2.72
C GLY A 271 3.39 -20.88 -2.97
N GLU A 272 2.64 -21.20 -1.92
CA GLU A 272 1.17 -21.35 -1.98
C GLU A 272 0.51 -20.01 -2.33
N HIS A 273 0.90 -18.92 -1.68
CA HIS A 273 0.35 -17.59 -1.93
C HIS A 273 0.63 -17.13 -3.38
N LEU A 274 1.83 -17.39 -3.93
CA LEU A 274 2.19 -17.06 -5.32
C LEU A 274 1.30 -17.82 -6.31
N THR A 275 1.10 -19.11 -6.07
CA THR A 275 0.23 -19.96 -6.89
C THR A 275 -1.23 -19.48 -6.83
N GLN A 276 -1.73 -19.16 -5.64
CA GLN A 276 -3.09 -18.68 -5.41
C GLN A 276 -3.40 -17.39 -6.18
N VAL A 277 -2.43 -16.46 -6.23
CA VAL A 277 -2.62 -15.17 -6.93
C VAL A 277 -2.13 -15.19 -8.38
N GLY A 278 -1.56 -16.32 -8.82
CA GLY A 278 -1.08 -16.57 -10.18
C GLY A 278 0.18 -15.81 -10.56
N VAL A 279 1.08 -15.53 -9.61
CA VAL A 279 2.41 -14.97 -9.89
C VAL A 279 3.36 -16.12 -10.17
N ASP A 280 3.98 -16.12 -11.34
CA ASP A 280 4.92 -17.16 -11.76
C ASP A 280 6.34 -16.85 -11.27
N PRO A 281 6.95 -17.68 -10.38
CA PRO A 281 8.29 -17.42 -9.88
C PRO A 281 9.40 -17.55 -10.93
N SER A 282 9.14 -18.29 -12.02
CA SER A 282 10.14 -18.52 -13.07
C SER A 282 10.35 -17.30 -13.98
N THR A 283 9.37 -16.40 -14.04
CA THR A 283 9.43 -15.17 -14.83
C THR A 283 9.67 -13.97 -13.93
N ASN A 284 10.87 -13.38 -13.96
CA ASN A 284 11.22 -12.19 -13.18
C ASN A 284 11.87 -11.10 -14.05
N LYS A 285 11.16 -9.98 -14.27
CA LYS A 285 11.54 -8.85 -15.12
C LYS A 285 11.87 -7.57 -14.33
N TRP A 286 12.34 -7.73 -13.10
CA TRP A 286 12.68 -6.63 -12.19
C TRP A 286 13.74 -5.68 -12.75
N ASP A 287 14.65 -6.17 -13.61
CA ASP A 287 15.80 -5.46 -14.18
C ASP A 287 15.47 -4.63 -15.43
N GLN A 288 14.21 -4.63 -15.87
CA GLN A 288 13.75 -3.94 -17.07
C GLN A 288 12.75 -2.84 -16.73
N PRO A 289 13.08 -1.81 -15.92
CA PRO A 289 12.13 -0.75 -15.60
C PRO A 289 11.79 0.08 -16.84
N PHE A 290 10.51 0.41 -16.99
CA PHE A 290 9.99 1.29 -18.03
C PHE A 290 9.59 2.63 -17.40
N VAL A 291 10.30 3.69 -17.79
CA VAL A 291 10.10 5.04 -17.26
C VAL A 291 9.16 5.82 -18.18
N LEU A 292 8.08 6.36 -17.61
CA LEU A 292 7.07 7.15 -18.31
C LEU A 292 7.02 8.57 -17.70
N GLY A 293 7.55 9.56 -18.42
CA GLY A 293 7.51 10.96 -18.02
C GLY A 293 8.64 11.80 -18.61
N VAL A 294 8.32 13.03 -18.98
CA VAL A 294 9.29 14.09 -19.31
C VAL A 294 9.42 14.94 -18.06
N VAL A 295 10.64 15.15 -17.56
CA VAL A 295 10.89 16.13 -16.49
C VAL A 295 10.41 17.49 -17.02
N ASP A 296 9.49 18.15 -16.32
CA ASP A 296 9.01 19.47 -16.74
C ASP A 296 10.18 20.46 -16.68
N LEU A 297 10.62 20.94 -17.85
CA LEU A 297 11.68 21.95 -17.98
C LEU A 297 11.33 23.26 -17.25
N HIS A 298 10.07 23.46 -16.85
CA HIS A 298 9.60 24.69 -16.22
C HIS A 298 9.54 24.70 -14.69
N ASP A 299 9.92 23.63 -13.98
CA ASP A 299 10.16 23.72 -12.53
C ASP A 299 11.57 24.29 -12.25
N SER A 300 11.79 25.50 -12.76
CA SER A 300 12.98 26.32 -12.64
C SER A 300 13.01 27.04 -11.29
N LEU A 301 13.04 26.31 -10.18
CA LEU A 301 13.59 26.84 -8.93
C LEU A 301 15.09 26.51 -8.84
N SER A 302 15.83 27.25 -9.66
CA SER A 302 17.19 27.77 -9.37
C SER A 302 18.29 26.79 -8.95
N HIS A 303 19.00 26.24 -9.93
CA HIS A 303 20.47 26.13 -9.83
C HIS A 303 21.12 26.79 -11.06
N PRO A 304 22.04 27.77 -10.88
CA PRO A 304 22.73 28.42 -11.98
C PRO A 304 23.95 27.59 -12.36
N ALA A 305 23.74 26.44 -13.00
CA ALA A 305 24.78 25.71 -13.69
C ALA A 305 24.12 24.88 -14.79
N GLY A 306 24.14 25.40 -16.02
CA GLY A 306 23.54 24.74 -17.16
C GLY A 306 24.13 23.36 -17.42
N VAL A 307 23.26 22.37 -17.58
CA VAL A 307 23.51 21.14 -18.33
C VAL A 307 22.18 20.49 -18.72
N SER A 308 22.02 20.35 -20.04
CA SER A 308 21.25 19.37 -20.84
C SER A 308 20.00 18.71 -20.25
N ASP A 309 18.90 18.78 -21.01
CA ASP A 309 17.74 17.88 -21.05
C ASP A 309 17.94 16.55 -20.28
N VAL A 310 17.61 16.54 -18.99
CA VAL A 310 17.78 15.34 -18.15
C VAL A 310 16.51 14.50 -18.28
N GLN A 311 16.64 13.43 -19.07
CA GLN A 311 15.75 12.28 -19.10
C GLN A 311 15.42 11.86 -17.65
N ALA A 312 14.14 11.57 -17.35
CA ALA A 312 13.72 11.15 -16.02
C ALA A 312 14.68 10.09 -15.44
N GLU A 313 15.19 10.31 -14.23
CA GLU A 313 16.23 9.48 -13.62
C GLU A 313 15.71 8.04 -13.50
N SER A 314 16.23 7.14 -14.34
CA SER A 314 15.86 5.73 -14.27
C SER A 314 16.43 5.10 -13.01
N ALA A 315 15.72 4.10 -12.48
CA ALA A 315 16.20 3.39 -11.30
C ALA A 315 17.48 2.59 -11.61
N THR A 316 18.40 2.60 -10.67
CA THR A 316 19.70 1.91 -10.79
C THR A 316 19.67 0.55 -10.10
N CYS A 317 20.48 -0.40 -10.55
CA CYS A 317 20.55 -1.69 -9.87
C CYS A 317 21.35 -1.59 -8.56
N VAL A 318 20.90 -2.26 -7.51
CA VAL A 318 21.68 -2.40 -6.27
C VAL A 318 22.94 -3.20 -6.57
N ASP A 319 24.09 -2.73 -6.06
CA ASP A 319 25.36 -3.45 -6.18
C ASP A 319 25.25 -4.87 -5.60
N PRO A 320 25.66 -5.93 -6.33
CA PRO A 320 25.68 -7.30 -5.82
C PRO A 320 26.39 -7.47 -4.47
N ASP A 321 27.42 -6.67 -4.19
CA ASP A 321 28.16 -6.70 -2.93
C ASP A 321 27.38 -6.05 -1.77
N LEU A 322 26.37 -5.23 -2.05
CA LEU A 322 25.43 -4.72 -1.04
C LEU A 322 24.17 -5.59 -0.90
N PHE A 323 23.92 -6.49 -1.86
CA PHE A 323 22.76 -7.38 -1.83
C PHE A 323 22.85 -8.42 -0.70
N THR A 324 21.80 -8.50 0.12
CA THR A 324 21.66 -9.49 1.20
C THR A 324 20.24 -10.04 1.22
N ASN A 325 20.10 -11.30 1.61
CA ASN A 325 18.78 -11.88 1.83
C ASN A 325 18.13 -11.20 3.03
N PHE A 326 16.86 -10.85 2.88
CA PHE A 326 16.05 -10.32 3.96
C PHE A 326 15.37 -11.48 4.68
N LEU A 327 15.56 -11.57 6.00
CA LEU A 327 15.03 -12.64 6.82
C LEU A 327 13.70 -12.22 7.44
N ILE A 328 12.64 -12.98 7.16
CA ILE A 328 11.36 -12.85 7.83
C ILE A 328 11.38 -13.78 9.05
N PRO A 329 11.07 -13.29 10.26
CA PRO A 329 10.99 -14.14 11.44
C PRO A 329 9.98 -15.29 11.28
N ASN A 330 10.22 -16.38 11.98
CA ASN A 330 9.34 -17.55 11.90
C ASN A 330 8.07 -17.33 12.76
N TRP A 331 7.09 -16.60 12.22
CA TRP A 331 5.75 -16.44 12.80
C TRP A 331 4.74 -17.48 12.27
N PHE A 332 5.24 -18.58 11.72
CA PHE A 332 4.43 -19.66 11.16
C PHE A 332 4.76 -20.93 11.93
N GLU A 333 4.19 -21.09 13.11
CA GLU A 333 4.29 -22.33 13.89
C GLU A 333 3.49 -23.44 13.18
N ASP A 334 4.18 -24.54 12.81
CA ASP A 334 3.68 -25.89 12.46
C ASP A 334 2.50 -26.09 11.48
N GLU A 335 1.95 -25.06 10.82
CA GLU A 335 0.73 -25.17 10.01
C GLU A 335 0.92 -25.49 8.50
N VAL A 336 2.14 -25.70 8.00
CA VAL A 336 2.39 -25.81 6.55
C VAL A 336 2.87 -27.20 6.14
N GLN A 337 2.11 -27.89 5.27
CA GLN A 337 2.46 -29.23 4.77
C GLN A 337 3.73 -29.23 3.90
N GLU A 338 3.92 -28.19 3.07
CA GLU A 338 5.12 -28.00 2.25
C GLU A 338 5.63 -26.55 2.34
N PRO A 339 6.41 -26.21 3.37
CA PRO A 339 6.91 -24.86 3.54
C PRO A 339 7.92 -24.51 2.45
N THR A 340 7.85 -23.27 1.97
CA THR A 340 8.83 -22.67 1.08
C THR A 340 10.17 -22.56 1.82
N LYS A 341 11.19 -23.29 1.33
CA LYS A 341 12.50 -23.40 2.01
C LYS A 341 13.56 -22.43 1.50
N CYS A 342 13.32 -21.80 0.36
CA CYS A 342 14.23 -20.89 -0.29
C CYS A 342 13.45 -19.83 -1.09
N ASN A 343 14.17 -18.80 -1.54
CA ASN A 343 13.62 -17.80 -2.44
C ASN A 343 13.12 -18.46 -3.73
N PRO A 344 11.81 -18.33 -4.07
CA PRO A 344 11.25 -18.99 -5.25
C PRO A 344 11.64 -18.31 -6.57
N PHE A 345 12.16 -17.07 -6.51
CA PHE A 345 12.62 -16.36 -7.70
C PHE A 345 14.11 -16.64 -7.95
N PRO A 346 14.48 -17.08 -9.17
CA PRO A 346 15.89 -17.32 -9.50
C PRO A 346 16.67 -16.00 -9.49
N LEU A 347 17.83 -16.03 -8.84
CA LEU A 347 18.74 -14.88 -8.82
C LEU A 347 19.63 -14.88 -10.06
N PRO A 348 19.96 -13.70 -10.62
CA PRO A 348 20.98 -13.60 -11.66
C PRO A 348 22.35 -14.03 -11.16
N GLU A 349 23.20 -14.54 -12.07
CA GLU A 349 24.52 -15.11 -11.75
C GLU A 349 25.41 -14.15 -10.94
N ILE A 350 25.38 -12.85 -11.25
CA ILE A 350 26.18 -11.84 -10.53
C ILE A 350 25.81 -11.74 -9.05
N TYR A 351 24.51 -11.77 -8.73
CA TYR A 351 24.01 -11.71 -7.36
C TYR A 351 24.25 -13.04 -6.66
N GLN A 352 24.07 -14.16 -7.36
CA GLN A 352 24.34 -15.50 -6.83
C GLN A 352 25.82 -15.67 -6.48
N ALA A 353 26.74 -15.26 -7.36
CA ALA A 353 28.17 -15.34 -7.12
C ALA A 353 28.60 -14.49 -5.92
N SER A 354 28.09 -13.25 -5.79
CA SER A 354 28.37 -12.40 -4.62
C SER A 354 27.79 -13.03 -3.33
N GLN A 355 26.58 -13.60 -3.36
CA GLN A 355 26.03 -14.32 -2.22
C GLN A 355 26.88 -15.54 -1.83
N SER A 356 27.29 -16.37 -2.78
CA SER A 356 28.14 -17.54 -2.51
C SER A 356 29.49 -17.13 -1.93
N LYS A 357 30.09 -16.04 -2.42
CA LYS A 357 31.33 -15.48 -1.87
C LYS A 357 31.14 -15.04 -0.42
N LYS A 358 30.07 -14.28 -0.12
CA LYS A 358 29.74 -13.85 1.25
C LYS A 358 29.52 -15.04 2.18
N GLN A 359 28.79 -16.05 1.71
CA GLN A 359 28.53 -17.28 2.47
C GLN A 359 29.82 -18.04 2.75
N ALA A 360 30.72 -18.15 1.78
CA ALA A 360 32.02 -18.79 1.95
C ALA A 360 32.87 -18.06 3.00
N VAL A 361 32.94 -16.72 2.94
CA VAL A 361 33.64 -15.88 3.93
C VAL A 361 33.04 -16.05 5.33
N LEU A 362 31.71 -16.13 5.43
CA LEU A 362 31.01 -16.34 6.69
C LEU A 362 31.33 -17.71 7.29
N GLU A 363 31.29 -18.77 6.48
CA GLU A 363 31.61 -20.13 6.96
C GLU A 363 33.09 -20.27 7.33
N ASP A 364 34.00 -19.66 6.58
CA ASP A 364 35.42 -19.58 6.93
C ASP A 364 35.65 -18.83 8.25
N SER A 365 34.95 -17.70 8.45
CA SER A 365 34.98 -16.94 9.71
C SER A 365 34.45 -17.76 10.88
N LYS A 366 33.31 -18.47 10.71
CA LYS A 366 32.75 -19.37 11.72
C LYS A 366 33.70 -20.52 12.06
N LYS A 367 34.31 -21.12 11.04
CA LYS A 367 35.29 -22.21 11.21
C LYS A 367 36.50 -21.72 11.98
N THR A 368 37.07 -20.59 11.58
CA THR A 368 38.17 -19.92 12.29
C THR A 368 37.82 -19.69 13.76
N ILE A 369 36.63 -19.16 14.05
CA ILE A 369 36.17 -18.95 15.44
C ILE A 369 36.05 -20.26 16.22
N ARG A 370 35.58 -21.35 15.60
CA ARG A 370 35.46 -22.67 16.26
C ARG A 370 36.81 -23.34 16.50
N GLU A 371 37.77 -23.16 15.59
CA GLU A 371 39.09 -23.77 15.67
C GLU A 371 40.04 -23.02 16.62
N LEU A 372 39.70 -21.79 17.02
CA LEU A 372 40.41 -21.06 18.06
C LEU A 372 40.36 -21.82 19.40
N GLN A 373 41.51 -22.36 19.80
CA GLN A 373 41.75 -22.94 21.12
C GLN A 373 41.84 -21.83 22.16
N LEU A 374 40.69 -21.32 22.59
CA LEU A 374 40.57 -20.32 23.66
C LEU A 374 40.22 -21.00 24.98
N ASP A 375 40.80 -20.51 26.07
CA ASP A 375 40.33 -20.82 27.42
C ASP A 375 38.95 -20.21 27.68
N GLU A 376 38.23 -20.73 28.68
CA GLU A 376 36.84 -20.34 28.96
C GLU A 376 36.69 -18.85 29.29
N ASN A 377 37.70 -18.20 29.88
CA ASN A 377 37.65 -16.76 30.15
C ASN A 377 37.73 -15.96 28.86
N ARG A 378 38.66 -16.28 27.96
CA ARG A 378 38.79 -15.60 26.66
C ARG A 378 37.60 -15.86 25.74
N LYS A 379 36.97 -17.04 25.82
CA LYS A 379 35.68 -17.30 25.11
C LYS A 379 34.58 -16.35 25.59
N LYS A 380 34.45 -16.16 26.90
CA LYS A 380 33.47 -15.22 27.48
C LYS A 380 33.76 -13.77 27.07
N GLU A 381 35.02 -13.36 27.08
CA GLU A 381 35.43 -12.02 26.62
C GLU A 381 35.08 -11.80 25.14
N LEU A 382 35.39 -12.77 24.28
CA LEU A 382 35.06 -12.71 22.85
C LEU A 382 33.55 -12.63 22.62
N ALA A 383 32.77 -13.46 23.32
CA ALA A 383 31.31 -13.45 23.23
C ALA A 383 30.72 -12.09 23.69
N SER A 384 31.24 -11.52 24.78
CA SER A 384 30.82 -10.21 25.28
C SER A 384 31.14 -9.09 24.28
N ALA A 385 32.34 -9.10 23.70
CA ALA A 385 32.75 -8.14 22.69
C ALA A 385 31.88 -8.23 21.43
N LEU A 386 31.63 -9.44 20.92
CA LEU A 386 30.74 -9.68 19.78
C LEU A 386 29.32 -9.20 20.08
N HIS A 387 28.80 -9.48 21.27
CA HIS A 387 27.47 -9.04 21.66
C HIS A 387 27.36 -7.51 21.74
N SER A 388 28.37 -6.83 22.30
CA SER A 388 28.42 -5.36 22.33
C SER A 388 28.43 -4.77 20.93
N GLN A 389 29.32 -5.25 20.05
CA GLN A 389 29.42 -4.77 18.67
C GLN A 389 28.13 -5.03 17.88
N PHE A 390 27.50 -6.19 18.09
CA PHE A 390 26.22 -6.51 17.47
C PHE A 390 25.11 -5.58 17.95
N LYS A 391 25.06 -5.27 19.26
CA LYS A 391 24.11 -4.32 19.83
C LYS A 391 24.30 -2.92 19.24
N ASP A 392 25.52 -2.42 19.19
CA ASP A 392 25.83 -1.09 18.62
C ASP A 392 25.43 -1.01 17.15
N TRP A 393 25.70 -2.08 16.39
CA TRP A 393 25.26 -2.23 15.01
C TRP A 393 23.73 -2.20 14.87
N LEU A 394 22.98 -2.90 15.73
CA LEU A 394 21.51 -2.90 15.71
C LEU A 394 20.90 -1.51 15.91
N TYR A 395 21.49 -0.70 16.80
CA TYR A 395 21.03 0.68 17.03
C TYR A 395 21.43 1.61 15.89
N ALA A 396 22.69 1.53 15.42
CA ALA A 396 23.19 2.38 14.35
C ALA A 396 22.43 2.17 13.03
N THR A 397 21.99 0.94 12.76
CA THR A 397 21.25 0.58 11.55
C THR A 397 19.73 0.69 11.68
N GLY A 398 19.20 0.89 12.89
CA GLY A 398 17.76 0.87 13.17
C GLY A 398 17.13 -0.53 13.14
N ASN A 399 17.91 -1.59 12.89
CA ASN A 399 17.45 -2.99 12.85
C ASN A 399 16.90 -3.50 14.19
N ILE A 400 17.20 -2.82 15.29
CA ILE A 400 16.62 -3.09 16.62
C ILE A 400 15.08 -3.18 16.58
N ARG A 401 14.42 -2.44 15.67
CA ARG A 401 12.96 -2.43 15.52
C ARG A 401 12.38 -3.77 15.07
N GLN A 402 13.15 -4.56 14.31
CA GLN A 402 12.74 -5.90 13.90
C GLN A 402 12.58 -6.83 15.11
N LEU A 403 13.34 -6.59 16.19
CA LEU A 403 13.23 -7.36 17.42
C LEU A 403 11.96 -7.04 18.22
N TYR A 404 11.34 -5.87 18.04
CA TYR A 404 10.10 -5.54 18.75
C TYR A 404 8.94 -6.46 18.36
N CYS A 405 8.91 -6.96 17.12
CA CYS A 405 7.93 -7.99 16.73
C CYS A 405 8.20 -9.36 17.35
N LEU A 406 9.43 -9.64 17.79
CA LEU A 406 9.80 -10.92 18.40
C LEU A 406 9.57 -10.94 19.91
N GLN A 407 9.35 -9.79 20.54
CA GLN A 407 9.11 -9.65 21.98
C GLN A 407 7.62 -9.63 22.35
N GLY A 408 6.74 -9.73 21.36
CA GLY A 408 5.29 -9.67 21.53
C GLY A 408 4.58 -10.98 21.84
N ASP A 409 5.33 -12.10 21.90
CA ASP A 409 4.84 -13.44 22.25
C ASP A 409 5.27 -13.86 23.66
#